data_AF-A0A967W0X9-F1
#
_entry.id   AF-A0A967W0X9-F1
#
_cell.length_a   1.000
_cell.length_b   1.000
_cell.length_c   1.000
_cell.angle_alpha   90.00
_cell.angle_beta   90.00
_cell.angle_gamma   90.00
#
_symmetry.space_group_name_H-M   'P 1'
#
loop_
_entity.id
_entity.type
_entity.pdbx_description
1 polymer ?
#
loop_
_entity_poly.entity_id
_entity_poly.type
_entity_poly.pdbx_seq_one_letter_code
_entity_poly.pdbx_strand_id
1 'polypeptide(L)'
;MGFGGILKQSTAVDVLIGPFVDEDDGKTAETGLTLAQADIKLSKNGQTLAQKNDNTSASHDANGYYNCELDATDTNTCGQLTLIVHESGALPVRHDYHVVEEAIYDALFAASAVGFDSNQRVNVGQW
;
A
#
# COMPACT_ATOMS: atom_id res chain seq x y z
N MET A 1 -4.69 -5.10 -7.20
CA MET A 1 -3.68 -6.17 -7.04
C MET A 1 -2.30 -5.55 -7.18
N GLY A 2 -1.69 -5.10 -6.09
CA GLY A 2 -0.37 -4.47 -6.16
C GLY A 2 0.72 -5.49 -6.45
N PHE A 3 1.34 -5.45 -7.62
CA PHE A 3 2.45 -6.32 -7.95
C PHE A 3 3.72 -5.74 -7.31
N GLY A 4 4.29 -6.39 -6.30
CA GLY A 4 5.59 -6.02 -5.73
C GLY A 4 5.67 -4.61 -5.12
N GLY A 5 4.56 -4.10 -4.58
CA GLY A 5 4.51 -2.77 -3.97
C GLY A 5 4.06 -1.65 -4.91
N ILE A 6 3.74 -1.93 -6.18
CA ILE A 6 3.22 -0.92 -7.11
C ILE A 6 1.69 -0.87 -7.03
N LEU A 7 1.14 0.32 -6.77
CA LEU A 7 -0.31 0.57 -6.63
C LEU A 7 -0.79 1.51 -7.73
N LYS A 8 -2.01 1.26 -8.21
CA LYS A 8 -2.70 2.17 -9.13
C LYS A 8 -3.23 3.37 -8.35
N GLN A 9 -3.02 4.59 -8.86
CA GLN A 9 -3.56 5.81 -8.25
C GLN A 9 -5.08 5.73 -8.11
N SER A 10 -5.61 6.34 -7.04
CA SER A 10 -7.05 6.54 -6.81
C SER A 10 -7.89 5.26 -6.89
N THR A 11 -7.29 4.12 -6.55
CA THR A 11 -7.90 2.79 -6.67
C THR A 11 -7.86 2.09 -5.33
N ALA A 12 -9.01 1.56 -4.90
CA ALA A 12 -9.09 0.76 -3.69
C ALA A 12 -8.30 -0.54 -3.84
N VAL A 13 -7.57 -0.93 -2.80
CA VAL A 13 -6.68 -2.08 -2.82
C VAL A 13 -6.50 -2.67 -1.42
N ASP A 14 -6.46 -3.99 -1.39
CA ASP A 14 -6.11 -4.77 -0.21
C ASP A 14 -4.60 -5.00 -0.19
N VAL A 15 -3.94 -4.62 0.89
CA VAL A 15 -2.50 -4.82 1.09
C VAL A 15 -2.24 -5.71 2.30
N LEU A 16 -1.36 -6.68 2.14
CA LEU A 16 -0.92 -7.54 3.22
C LEU A 16 0.18 -6.83 4.03
N ILE A 17 -0.09 -6.54 5.30
CA ILE A 17 0.82 -5.87 6.22
C ILE A 17 1.29 -6.84 7.31
N GLY A 18 2.53 -6.65 7.77
CA GLY A 18 3.20 -7.53 8.72
C GLY A 18 4.62 -7.95 8.25
N PRO A 19 5.22 -8.97 8.88
CA PRO A 19 4.68 -9.70 10.02
C PRO A 19 4.70 -8.84 11.29
N PHE A 20 3.62 -8.86 12.05
CA PHE A 20 3.59 -8.36 13.42
C PHE A 20 4.12 -9.44 14.34
N VAL A 21 5.10 -9.08 15.14
CA VAL A 21 5.73 -9.95 16.13
C VAL A 21 5.64 -9.32 17.49
N ASP A 22 5.51 -10.17 18.51
CA ASP A 22 5.43 -9.82 19.91
C ASP A 22 6.60 -8.92 20.32
N GLU A 23 6.31 -7.85 21.06
CA GLU A 23 7.32 -6.87 21.48
C GLU A 23 8.28 -7.39 22.57
N ASP A 24 7.90 -8.43 23.32
CA ASP A 24 8.73 -9.02 24.37
C ASP A 24 9.88 -9.87 23.80
N ASP A 25 9.64 -10.61 22.72
CA ASP A 25 10.62 -11.54 22.15
C ASP A 25 11.05 -11.22 20.70
N GLY A 26 10.36 -10.30 20.04
CA GLY A 26 10.64 -9.87 18.66
C GLY A 26 10.56 -11.00 17.63
N LYS A 27 9.82 -12.08 17.92
CA LYS A 27 9.82 -13.30 17.13
C LYS A 27 8.46 -13.99 17.03
N THR A 28 7.74 -14.11 18.13
CA THR A 28 6.45 -14.80 18.16
C THR A 28 5.44 -13.98 17.39
N ALA A 29 4.66 -14.62 16.50
CA ALA A 29 3.67 -13.91 15.72
C ALA A 29 2.55 -13.39 16.64
N GLU A 30 2.23 -12.10 16.52
CA GLU A 30 1.17 -11.48 17.31
C GLU A 30 -0.14 -11.46 16.48
N THR A 31 -1.07 -12.34 16.86
CA THR A 31 -2.28 -12.66 16.07
C THR A 31 -3.58 -12.11 16.66
N GLY A 32 -3.52 -11.48 17.83
CA GLY A 32 -4.67 -10.94 18.56
C GLY A 32 -4.88 -9.43 18.44
N LEU A 33 -4.20 -8.77 17.49
CA LEU A 33 -4.25 -7.31 17.36
C LEU A 33 -5.59 -6.84 16.79
N THR A 34 -6.08 -5.74 17.36
CA THR A 34 -7.14 -4.94 16.75
C THR A 34 -6.49 -3.73 16.10
N LEU A 35 -6.22 -3.81 14.79
CA LEU A 35 -5.61 -2.73 14.03
C LEU A 35 -6.69 -1.80 13.47
N ALA A 36 -7.09 -0.80 14.26
CA ALA A 36 -8.10 0.17 13.85
C ALA A 36 -7.53 1.21 12.88
N GLN A 37 -8.42 2.02 12.30
CA GLN A 37 -8.05 3.10 11.37
C GLN A 37 -6.94 4.01 11.93
N ALA A 38 -7.04 4.38 13.21
CA ALA A 38 -6.12 5.32 13.85
C ALA A 38 -4.68 4.79 14.00
N ASP A 39 -4.53 3.47 14.04
CA ASP A 39 -3.25 2.78 14.28
C ASP A 39 -2.45 2.64 12.98
N ILE A 40 -3.13 2.75 11.84
CA ILE A 40 -2.56 2.61 10.50
C ILE A 40 -2.33 4.00 9.90
N LYS A 41 -1.07 4.42 9.85
CA LYS A 41 -0.68 5.74 9.35
C LYS A 41 -0.03 5.65 7.99
N LEU A 42 -0.42 6.58 7.11
CA LEU A 42 0.08 6.72 5.75
C LEU A 42 0.85 8.03 5.63
N SER A 43 2.04 7.95 5.02
CA SER A 43 2.77 9.11 4.49
C SER A 43 2.70 9.04 2.97
N LYS A 44 2.06 10.03 2.38
CA LYS A 44 1.76 10.07 0.95
C LYS A 44 2.77 10.97 0.27
N ASN A 45 3.68 10.40 -0.53
CA ASN A 45 4.77 11.10 -1.19
C ASN A 45 5.59 12.00 -0.25
N GLY A 46 5.95 11.48 0.93
CA GLY A 46 6.74 12.19 1.93
C GLY A 46 5.99 13.22 2.77
N GLN A 47 4.66 13.30 2.66
CA GLN A 47 3.84 14.14 3.53
C GLN A 47 3.81 13.62 4.97
N THR A 48 3.41 14.46 5.93
CA THR A 48 3.23 14.06 7.32
C THR A 48 2.33 12.84 7.46
N LEU A 49 2.69 11.92 8.35
CA LEU A 49 1.87 10.75 8.66
C LEU A 49 0.48 11.17 9.13
N ALA A 50 -0.53 10.65 8.46
CA ALA A 50 -1.94 10.76 8.85
C ALA A 50 -2.56 9.36 8.89
N GLN A 51 -3.60 9.16 9.68
CA GLN A 51 -4.35 7.90 9.65
C GLN A 51 -4.90 7.64 8.23
N LYS A 52 -5.04 6.37 7.85
CA LYS A 52 -5.69 6.00 6.59
C LYS A 52 -7.13 6.55 6.55
N ASN A 53 -7.61 6.87 5.35
CA ASN A 53 -8.95 7.38 5.10
C ASN A 53 -10.00 6.28 5.18
N ASP A 54 -9.69 5.09 4.67
CA ASP A 54 -10.58 3.94 4.80
C ASP A 54 -10.86 3.62 6.28
N ASN A 55 -12.13 3.41 6.65
CA ASN A 55 -12.54 3.29 8.06
C ASN A 55 -12.55 1.85 8.60
N THR A 56 -12.20 0.85 7.78
CA THR A 56 -12.22 -0.54 8.22
C THR A 56 -10.97 -0.88 9.02
N SER A 57 -11.10 -1.82 9.96
CA SER A 57 -9.95 -2.37 10.70
C SER A 57 -9.27 -3.44 9.86
N ALA A 58 -7.96 -3.61 10.00
CA ALA A 58 -7.26 -4.68 9.29
C ALA A 58 -7.69 -6.05 9.84
N SER A 59 -7.86 -7.02 8.94
CA SER A 59 -8.32 -8.37 9.28
C SER A 59 -7.13 -9.32 9.35
N HIS A 60 -7.04 -10.13 10.40
CA HIS A 60 -5.98 -11.13 10.51
C HIS A 60 -6.09 -12.17 9.39
N ASP A 61 -4.96 -12.45 8.72
CA ASP A 61 -4.83 -13.53 7.72
C ASP A 61 -4.12 -14.74 8.35
N ALA A 62 -2.78 -14.71 8.44
CA ALA A 62 -1.97 -15.76 9.04
C ALA A 62 -0.59 -15.25 9.51
N ASN A 63 0.03 -15.94 10.46
CA ASN A 63 1.44 -15.71 10.86
C ASN A 63 1.79 -14.27 11.24
N GLY A 64 0.85 -13.54 11.85
CA GLY A 64 1.03 -12.12 12.19
C GLY A 64 0.90 -11.19 10.99
N TYR A 65 0.39 -11.65 9.85
CA TYR A 65 0.00 -10.80 8.74
C TYR A 65 -1.49 -10.46 8.81
N TYR A 66 -1.82 -9.22 8.43
CA TYR A 66 -3.17 -8.69 8.41
C TYR A 66 -3.44 -8.10 7.02
N ASN A 67 -4.64 -8.32 6.49
CA ASN A 67 -5.12 -7.65 5.30
C ASN A 67 -5.65 -6.27 5.66
N CYS A 68 -5.06 -5.22 5.08
CA CYS A 68 -5.45 -3.84 5.28
C CYS A 68 -6.08 -3.30 3.99
N GLU A 69 -7.34 -2.87 4.10
CA GLU A 69 -8.02 -2.18 3.01
C GLU A 69 -7.56 -0.71 2.96
N LEU A 70 -7.17 -0.26 1.77
CA LEU A 70 -6.90 1.12 1.42
C LEU A 70 -7.92 1.55 0.37
N ASP A 71 -8.54 2.71 0.55
CA ASP A 71 -9.50 3.22 -0.42
C ASP A 71 -8.85 4.08 -1.51
N ALA A 72 -9.67 4.62 -2.41
CA ALA A 72 -9.21 5.53 -3.47
C ALA A 72 -8.58 6.82 -2.90
N THR A 73 -9.03 7.30 -1.74
CA THR A 73 -8.46 8.48 -1.10
C THR A 73 -7.07 8.16 -0.55
N ASP A 74 -6.85 6.98 0.01
CA ASP A 74 -5.55 6.54 0.50
C ASP A 74 -4.49 6.48 -0.60
N THR A 75 -4.88 6.06 -1.81
CA THR A 75 -3.99 5.90 -2.96
C THR A 75 -4.04 7.06 -3.97
N ASN A 76 -4.70 8.19 -3.68
CA ASN A 76 -4.88 9.27 -4.66
C ASN A 76 -3.63 10.13 -5.00
N THR A 77 -2.47 9.84 -4.40
CA THR A 77 -1.25 10.65 -4.57
C THR A 77 -0.14 9.80 -5.18
N CYS A 78 0.28 10.12 -6.41
CA CYS A 78 1.43 9.47 -7.04
C CYS A 78 2.73 9.71 -6.27
N GLY A 79 3.60 8.70 -6.25
CA GLY A 79 4.87 8.70 -5.54
C GLY A 79 4.94 7.61 -4.47
N GLN A 80 5.91 7.71 -3.56
CA GLN A 80 6.08 6.73 -2.49
C GLN A 80 4.94 6.83 -1.47
N LEU A 81 4.29 5.72 -1.17
CA LEU A 81 3.31 5.60 -0.09
C LEU A 81 3.94 4.74 1.02
N THR A 82 4.25 5.36 2.16
CA THR A 82 4.76 4.65 3.33
C THR A 82 3.60 4.38 4.29
N LEU A 83 3.41 3.11 4.65
CA LEU A 83 2.45 2.65 5.65
C LEU A 83 3.23 2.27 6.91
N ILE A 84 2.81 2.79 8.06
CA ILE A 84 3.40 2.50 9.36
C ILE A 84 2.28 2.14 10.34
N VAL A 85 2.49 1.05 11.06
CA VAL A 85 1.63 0.62 12.16
C VAL A 85 2.46 0.49 13.42
N HIS A 86 1.97 1.06 14.51
CA HIS A 86 2.59 0.95 15.83
C HIS A 86 1.48 0.79 16.85
N GLU A 87 1.09 -0.46 17.07
CA GLU A 87 0.08 -0.89 18.03
C GLU A 87 0.77 -1.57 19.21
N SER A 88 0.23 -1.40 20.42
CA SER A 88 0.79 -2.02 21.62
C SER A 88 0.75 -3.55 21.52
N GLY A 89 1.74 -4.24 22.10
CA GLY A 89 1.84 -5.70 22.04
C GLY A 89 2.58 -6.22 20.81
N ALA A 90 2.94 -5.37 19.85
CA ALA A 90 3.75 -5.77 18.70
C ALA A 90 4.83 -4.74 18.34
N LEU A 91 5.93 -5.20 17.76
CA LEU A 91 6.95 -4.31 17.20
C LEU A 91 6.37 -3.48 16.03
N PRO A 92 6.83 -2.22 15.86
CA PRO A 92 6.34 -1.36 14.79
C PRO A 92 6.67 -1.95 13.40
N VAL A 93 5.68 -1.95 12.52
CA VAL A 93 5.80 -2.46 11.16
C VAL A 93 5.73 -1.30 10.17
N ARG A 94 6.60 -1.33 9.15
CA ARG A 94 6.63 -0.38 8.05
C ARG A 94 6.59 -1.12 6.72
N HIS A 95 5.77 -0.63 5.80
CA HIS A 95 5.73 -1.02 4.40
C HIS A 95 5.88 0.19 3.50
N ASP A 96 6.59 0.02 2.38
CA ASP A 96 6.77 1.04 1.37
C ASP A 96 6.18 0.55 0.05
N TYR A 97 5.27 1.36 -0.50
CA TYR A 97 4.60 1.16 -1.77
C TYR A 97 4.92 2.32 -2.72
N HIS A 98 4.63 2.14 -4.01
CA HIS A 98 4.73 3.19 -5.00
C HIS A 98 3.41 3.33 -5.75
N VAL A 99 2.75 4.47 -5.58
CA VAL A 99 1.55 4.82 -6.32
C VAL A 99 1.97 5.39 -7.66
N VAL A 100 1.53 4.74 -8.75
CA VAL A 100 1.77 5.19 -10.12
C VAL A 100 0.48 5.66 -10.75
N GLU A 101 0.61 6.58 -11.71
CA GLU A 101 -0.51 7.11 -12.47
C GLU A 101 -1.27 5.97 -13.19
N GLU A 102 -2.59 6.13 -13.30
CA GLU A 102 -3.51 5.07 -13.75
C GLU A 102 -3.21 4.54 -15.15
N ALA A 103 -2.97 5.42 -16.13
CA ALA A 103 -2.66 5.02 -17.50
C ALA A 103 -1.29 4.32 -17.58
N ILE A 104 -0.31 4.74 -16.79
CA ILE A 104 0.98 4.04 -16.67
C ILE A 104 0.81 2.67 -16.03
N TYR A 105 0.02 2.58 -14.96
CA TYR A 105 -0.29 1.30 -14.31
C TYR A 105 -0.92 0.34 -15.32
N ASP A 106 -1.95 0.80 -16.04
CA ASP A 106 -2.68 -0.04 -16.98
C ASP A 106 -1.81 -0.48 -18.16
N ALA A 107 -0.95 0.41 -18.66
CA ALA A 107 -0.02 0.08 -19.74
C ALA A 107 1.01 -0.99 -19.36
N LEU A 108 1.37 -1.10 -18.08
CA LEU A 108 2.40 -2.01 -17.57
C LEU A 108 1.85 -3.29 -16.95
N PHE A 109 0.71 -3.20 -16.26
CA PHE A 109 0.24 -4.25 -15.34
C PHE A 109 -1.21 -4.69 -15.59
N ALA A 110 -1.99 -4.00 -16.44
CA ALA A 110 -3.32 -4.51 -16.77
C ALA A 110 -3.22 -5.89 -17.44
N ALA A 111 -4.22 -6.73 -17.25
CA ALA A 111 -4.28 -8.04 -17.92
C ALA A 111 -4.23 -7.92 -19.45
N SER A 112 -4.66 -6.78 -19.98
CA SER A 112 -4.62 -6.42 -21.41
C SER A 112 -3.45 -5.52 -21.78
N ALA A 113 -2.43 -5.38 -20.92
CA ALA A 113 -1.24 -4.58 -21.22
C ALA A 113 -0.58 -5.11 -22.50
N VAL A 114 -0.58 -4.30 -23.56
CA VAL A 114 -0.10 -4.68 -24.89
C VAL A 114 1.43 -4.61 -25.02
N GLY A 115 2.13 -4.14 -23.98
CA GLY A 115 3.55 -3.79 -24.04
C GLY A 115 3.79 -2.51 -24.86
N PHE A 116 5.02 -2.00 -24.83
CA PHE A 116 5.41 -0.86 -25.65
C PHE A 116 5.31 -1.23 -27.14
N ASP A 117 4.36 -0.64 -27.86
CA ASP A 117 4.35 -0.72 -29.33
C ASP A 117 5.42 0.22 -29.87
N SER A 118 6.54 -0.34 -30.34
CA SER A 118 7.62 0.43 -30.98
C SER A 118 7.17 1.21 -32.22
N ASN A 119 5.98 0.92 -32.76
CA ASN A 119 5.37 1.66 -33.87
C ASN A 119 4.45 2.81 -33.42
N GLN A 120 4.05 2.89 -32.15
CA GLN A 120 3.39 4.07 -31.59
C GLN A 120 4.44 5.15 -31.33
N ARG A 121 4.63 6.05 -32.30
CA ARG A 121 5.51 7.20 -32.13
C ARG A 121 5.03 8.06 -30.95
N VAL A 122 5.88 8.21 -29.93
CA VAL A 122 5.69 9.22 -28.89
C VAL A 122 5.97 10.58 -29.54
N ASN A 123 4.93 11.34 -29.85
CA ASN A 123 5.08 12.74 -30.26
C ASN A 123 5.46 13.56 -29.03
N VAL A 124 6.76 13.62 -28.74
CA VAL A 124 7.30 14.64 -27.83
C VAL A 124 7.16 15.95 -28.58
N GLY A 125 6.22 16.79 -28.12
CA GLY A 125 5.83 18.03 -28.80
C GLY A 125 7.03 18.79 -29.34
N GLN A 126 6.92 19.19 -30.60
CA GLN A 126 7.83 20.14 -31.23
C GLN A 126 7.85 21.41 -30.38
N TRP A 127 9.06 21.92 -30.14
CA TRP A 127 9.33 23.20 -29.48
C TRP A 127 8.57 24.35 -30.15
#